data_AF-A0A131Y297-F1
#
_entry.id   AF-A0A131Y297-F1
#
_cell.length_a   1.000
_cell.length_b   1.000
_cell.length_c   1.000
_cell.angle_alpha   90.00
_cell.angle_beta   90.00
_cell.angle_gamma   90.00
#
_symmetry.space_group_name_H-M   'P 1'
#
loop_
_entity.id
_entity.type
_entity.pdbx_description
1 polymer ?
#
loop_
_entity_poly.entity_id
_entity_poly.type
_entity_poly.pdbx_seq_one_letter_code
_entity_poly.pdbx_strand_id
1 'polypeptide(L)'
;MMFVMLVAFLLPLMGSGPADKETYGMMVQECATSWWRVLTHNNNFLQDRAMCLQHFWYVGADMQIFVIIALPLTMLMIRFPKISCAVGIVAVVAFSTLTCVQIHLWDQLYAFNFGTFDTVKLSEAFRLIYFRPFTHVSSYVLGILCGYLAFVHKDVHIHWLVQKVLWLASFALGTFVIFVTYPWNNGTKPDGVTAALYGGFHRTLWALACFWPSYACATGRGGLLYKFLSWNLFLPLSQLTYCIYLVHGLVFYLRSMRVRTLIQMDELFQFLLAVGVFTVSIFFA
;
A
#
# COMPACT_ATOMS: atom_id res chain seq x y z
N MET A 1 -17.30 -8.27 11.58
CA MET A 1 -17.55 -8.82 12.94
C MET A 1 -17.24 -10.31 13.03
N MET A 2 -17.81 -11.16 12.16
CA MET A 2 -17.52 -12.60 12.15
C MET A 2 -16.03 -12.92 11.96
N PHE A 3 -15.36 -12.24 11.02
CA PHE A 3 -13.91 -12.36 10.85
C PHE A 3 -13.12 -11.96 12.11
N VAL A 4 -13.48 -10.82 12.74
CA VAL A 4 -12.81 -10.34 13.96
C VAL A 4 -12.96 -11.34 15.10
N MET A 5 -14.16 -11.87 15.30
CA MET A 5 -14.44 -12.88 16.32
C MET A 5 -13.68 -14.19 16.02
N LEU A 6 -13.73 -14.66 14.77
CA LEU A 6 -13.02 -15.87 14.36
C LEU A 6 -11.53 -15.75 14.63
N VAL A 7 -10.92 -14.62 14.29
CA VAL A 7 -9.50 -14.38 14.54
C VAL A 7 -9.21 -14.27 16.03
N ALA A 8 -10.02 -13.51 16.77
CA ALA A 8 -9.76 -13.28 18.18
C ALA A 8 -9.80 -14.56 19.02
N PHE A 9 -10.69 -15.50 18.67
CA PHE A 9 -10.86 -16.75 19.40
C PHE A 9 -10.05 -17.93 18.84
N LEU A 10 -9.87 -18.03 17.51
CA LEU A 10 -9.13 -19.17 16.93
C LEU A 10 -7.62 -18.96 16.93
N LEU A 11 -7.13 -17.73 16.74
CA LEU A 11 -5.69 -17.46 16.60
C LEU A 11 -4.87 -17.98 17.81
N PRO A 12 -5.29 -17.79 19.07
CA PRO A 12 -4.56 -18.33 20.24
C PRO A 12 -4.53 -19.85 20.30
N LEU A 13 -5.56 -20.51 19.77
CA LEU A 13 -5.67 -21.97 19.77
C LEU A 13 -4.84 -22.61 18.65
N MET A 14 -4.52 -21.84 17.62
CA MET A 14 -3.86 -22.32 16.40
C MET A 14 -2.33 -22.21 16.45
N GLY A 15 -1.70 -21.61 17.46
CA GLY A 15 -0.24 -21.49 17.47
C GLY A 15 0.34 -21.22 18.85
N SER A 16 1.42 -21.93 19.18
CA SER A 16 2.23 -21.69 20.37
C SER A 16 3.72 -21.67 19.99
N GLY A 17 4.43 -20.69 20.55
CA GLY A 17 5.86 -20.51 20.28
C GLY A 17 6.41 -19.23 20.87
N PRO A 18 7.72 -18.99 20.79
CA PRO A 18 8.40 -17.88 21.46
C PRO A 18 7.82 -16.48 21.18
N ALA A 19 7.23 -16.27 20.00
CA ALA A 19 6.66 -14.98 19.58
C ALA A 19 5.13 -14.91 19.74
N ASP A 20 4.49 -15.90 20.38
CA ASP A 20 3.02 -16.00 20.46
C ASP A 20 2.38 -14.82 21.21
N LYS A 21 2.88 -14.49 22.40
CA LYS A 21 2.38 -13.37 23.22
C LYS A 21 2.52 -12.03 22.51
N GLU A 22 3.68 -11.79 21.89
CA GLU A 22 3.94 -10.53 21.19
C GLU A 22 3.04 -10.39 19.97
N THR A 23 2.93 -11.46 19.17
CA THR A 23 2.08 -11.48 17.97
C THR A 23 0.60 -11.38 18.32
N TYR A 24 0.14 -12.05 19.38
CA TYR A 24 -1.22 -11.95 19.88
C TYR A 24 -1.51 -10.52 20.40
N GLY A 25 -0.56 -9.92 21.11
CA GLY A 25 -0.62 -8.53 21.55
C GLY A 25 -0.83 -7.55 20.39
N MET A 26 -0.06 -7.71 19.30
CA MET A 26 -0.17 -6.87 18.11
C MET A 26 -1.49 -7.02 17.34
N MET A 27 -2.14 -8.19 17.41
CA MET A 27 -3.29 -8.48 16.55
C MET A 27 -4.64 -8.47 17.26
N VAL A 28 -4.72 -9.00 18.47
CA VAL A 28 -6.00 -9.39 19.08
C VAL A 28 -6.21 -8.76 20.44
N GLN A 29 -5.17 -8.53 21.23
CA GLN A 29 -5.31 -8.06 22.62
C GLN A 29 -6.19 -6.79 22.72
N GLU A 30 -5.97 -5.82 21.83
CA GLU A 30 -6.71 -4.56 21.80
C GLU A 30 -8.09 -4.67 21.11
N CYS A 31 -8.43 -5.82 20.54
CA CYS A 31 -9.77 -6.06 20.00
C CYS A 31 -10.85 -6.09 21.09
N ALA A 32 -10.52 -6.43 22.34
CA ALA A 32 -11.48 -6.41 23.43
C ALA A 32 -12.10 -5.01 23.65
N THR A 33 -11.32 -3.95 23.40
CA THR A 33 -11.70 -2.55 23.66
C THR A 33 -11.96 -1.75 22.39
N SER A 34 -11.26 -2.08 21.30
CA SER A 34 -11.22 -1.29 20.06
C SER A 34 -11.84 -1.97 18.84
N TRP A 35 -12.52 -3.13 18.98
CA TRP A 35 -13.13 -3.84 17.85
C TRP A 35 -14.06 -2.98 16.98
N TRP A 36 -14.81 -2.06 17.60
CA TRP A 36 -15.78 -1.21 16.89
C TRP A 36 -15.09 -0.25 15.91
N ARG A 37 -13.82 0.10 16.15
CA ARG A 37 -13.02 0.96 15.28
C ARG A 37 -12.69 0.34 13.94
N VAL A 38 -12.66 -0.99 13.87
CA VAL A 38 -12.54 -1.73 12.62
C VAL A 38 -13.82 -1.55 11.78
N LEU A 39 -15.00 -1.52 12.41
CA LEU A 39 -16.28 -1.34 11.72
C LEU A 39 -16.52 0.11 11.28
N THR A 40 -16.14 1.07 12.12
CA THR A 40 -16.23 2.49 11.79
C THR A 40 -15.06 2.96 10.92
N HIS A 41 -14.18 2.05 10.50
CA HIS A 41 -13.04 2.33 9.62
C HIS A 41 -12.14 3.44 10.16
N ASN A 42 -11.91 3.53 11.48
CA ASN A 42 -11.08 4.59 12.09
C ASN A 42 -9.92 4.03 12.94
N ASN A 43 -9.66 2.72 12.84
CA ASN A 43 -8.61 2.03 13.58
C ASN A 43 -7.19 2.58 13.28
N ASN A 44 -6.94 2.98 12.02
CA ASN A 44 -5.67 3.52 11.55
C ASN A 44 -5.27 4.89 12.16
N PHE A 45 -6.13 5.50 12.98
CA PHE A 45 -5.79 6.70 13.75
C PHE A 45 -5.16 6.40 15.10
N LEU A 46 -5.29 5.17 15.59
CA LEU A 46 -4.68 4.73 16.84
C LEU A 46 -3.17 4.53 16.68
N GLN A 47 -2.49 4.40 17.82
CA GLN A 47 -1.11 3.94 17.84
C GLN A 47 -1.04 2.49 17.34
N ASP A 48 0.08 2.12 16.73
CA ASP A 48 0.34 0.80 16.12
C ASP A 48 -0.08 -0.37 17.01
N ARG A 49 0.35 -0.36 18.28
CA ARG A 49 0.04 -1.42 19.26
C ARG A 49 -1.35 -1.33 19.88
N ALA A 50 -2.07 -0.22 19.67
CA ALA A 50 -3.43 -0.01 20.16
C ALA A 50 -4.50 -0.47 19.15
N MET A 51 -4.09 -0.89 17.94
CA MET A 51 -5.01 -1.28 16.88
C MET A 51 -5.54 -2.71 17.07
N CYS A 52 -6.85 -2.87 16.94
CA CYS A 52 -7.44 -4.20 16.76
C CYS A 52 -7.19 -4.68 15.32
N LEU A 53 -6.60 -5.86 15.12
CA LEU A 53 -6.24 -6.40 13.81
C LEU A 53 -5.49 -5.37 12.96
N GLN A 54 -4.22 -5.11 13.32
CA GLN A 54 -3.40 -4.06 12.72
C GLN A 54 -3.52 -3.97 11.19
N HIS A 55 -3.49 -5.10 10.45
CA HIS A 55 -3.64 -5.14 8.99
C HIS A 55 -4.93 -4.52 8.42
N PHE A 56 -5.98 -4.31 9.22
CA PHE A 56 -7.17 -3.55 8.80
C PHE A 56 -6.94 -2.05 8.67
N TRP A 57 -5.76 -1.53 9.06
CA TRP A 57 -5.39 -0.13 8.86
C TRP A 57 -5.62 0.33 7.41
N TYR A 58 -5.30 -0.54 6.44
CA TYR A 58 -5.41 -0.26 5.02
C TYR A 58 -6.87 -0.13 4.58
N VAL A 59 -7.74 -1.05 5.02
CA VAL A 59 -9.19 -1.00 4.72
C VAL A 59 -9.81 0.26 5.30
N GLY A 60 -9.39 0.63 6.51
CA GLY A 60 -9.80 1.91 7.13
C GLY A 60 -9.36 3.11 6.31
N ALA A 61 -8.09 3.17 5.92
CA ALA A 61 -7.53 4.25 5.11
C ALA A 61 -8.18 4.33 3.72
N ASP A 62 -8.40 3.20 3.06
CA ASP A 62 -9.05 3.10 1.74
C ASP A 62 -10.46 3.67 1.78
N MET A 63 -11.28 3.26 2.75
CA MET A 63 -12.64 3.78 2.92
C MET A 63 -12.64 5.30 3.19
N GLN A 64 -11.71 5.79 4.01
CA GLN A 64 -11.59 7.23 4.31
C GLN A 64 -11.25 8.04 3.06
N ILE A 65 -10.24 7.60 2.29
CA ILE A 65 -9.84 8.29 1.05
C ILE A 65 -10.96 8.20 0.02
N PHE A 66 -11.64 7.05 -0.07
CA PHE A 66 -12.76 6.86 -0.96
C PHE A 66 -13.87 7.88 -0.71
N VAL A 67 -14.34 7.99 0.53
CA VAL A 67 -15.44 8.89 0.90
C VAL A 67 -15.04 10.37 0.81
N ILE A 68 -13.85 10.73 1.29
CA ILE A 68 -13.44 12.14 1.43
C ILE A 68 -12.88 12.71 0.13
N ILE A 69 -12.15 11.90 -0.65
CA ILE A 69 -11.43 12.37 -1.84
C ILE A 69 -12.00 11.73 -3.10
N ALA A 70 -11.99 10.39 -3.19
CA ALA A 70 -12.24 9.72 -4.46
C ALA A 70 -13.65 10.00 -5.00
N LEU A 71 -14.67 9.85 -4.16
CA LEU A 71 -16.06 10.04 -4.53
C LEU A 71 -16.36 11.52 -4.89
N PRO A 72 -16.05 12.52 -4.05
CA PRO A 72 -16.25 13.93 -4.41
C PRO A 72 -15.46 14.36 -5.65
N LEU A 73 -14.20 13.91 -5.78
CA LEU A 73 -13.35 14.25 -6.92
C LEU A 73 -13.89 13.64 -8.22
N THR A 74 -14.39 12.41 -8.16
CA THR A 74 -15.02 11.75 -9.31
C THR A 74 -16.32 12.45 -9.71
N MET A 75 -17.18 12.82 -8.76
CA MET A 75 -18.39 13.61 -9.04
C MET A 75 -18.04 14.96 -9.66
N LEU A 76 -17.03 15.64 -9.14
CA LEU A 76 -16.52 16.89 -9.69
C LEU A 76 -15.93 16.69 -11.09
N MET A 77 -15.26 15.57 -11.35
CA MET A 77 -14.66 15.24 -12.65
C MET A 77 -15.71 15.14 -13.75
N ILE A 78 -16.87 14.55 -13.45
CA ILE A 78 -17.96 14.37 -14.41
C ILE A 78 -18.53 15.74 -14.84
N ARG A 79 -18.63 16.70 -13.91
CA ARG A 79 -19.27 18.01 -14.17
C ARG A 79 -18.29 19.10 -14.59
N PHE A 80 -17.11 19.13 -13.98
CA PHE A 80 -16.10 20.18 -14.12
C PHE A 80 -14.68 19.58 -14.20
N PRO A 81 -14.34 18.87 -15.30
CA PRO A 81 -13.11 18.08 -15.36
C PRO A 81 -11.83 18.90 -15.19
N LYS A 82 -11.75 20.10 -15.77
CA LYS A 82 -10.57 20.98 -15.60
C LYS A 82 -10.36 21.40 -14.14
N ILE A 83 -11.44 21.70 -13.43
CA ILE A 83 -11.39 22.07 -12.00
C ILE A 83 -11.02 20.85 -11.17
N SER A 84 -11.63 19.69 -11.45
CA SER A 84 -11.30 18.44 -10.76
C SER A 84 -9.83 18.05 -10.93
N CYS A 85 -9.28 18.16 -12.14
CA CYS A 85 -7.85 17.94 -12.38
C CYS A 85 -6.98 18.90 -11.56
N ALA A 86 -7.31 20.20 -11.53
CA ALA A 86 -6.56 21.18 -10.74
C ALA A 86 -6.62 20.87 -9.23
N VAL A 87 -7.82 20.59 -8.70
CA VAL A 87 -8.02 20.21 -7.29
C VAL A 87 -7.26 18.94 -6.94
N GLY A 88 -7.31 17.93 -7.81
CA GLY A 88 -6.58 16.68 -7.65
C GLY A 88 -5.07 16.91 -7.60
N ILE A 89 -4.50 17.64 -8.56
CA ILE A 89 -3.06 17.94 -8.59
C ILE A 89 -2.63 18.72 -7.34
N VAL A 90 -3.42 19.73 -6.93
CA VAL A 90 -3.16 20.48 -5.70
C VAL A 90 -3.18 19.55 -4.49
N ALA A 91 -4.15 18.63 -4.37
CA ALA A 91 -4.21 17.67 -3.28
C ALA A 91 -2.98 16.75 -3.25
N VAL A 92 -2.56 16.22 -4.41
CA VAL A 92 -1.35 15.38 -4.51
C VAL A 92 -0.11 16.13 -4.04
N VAL A 93 0.11 17.35 -4.55
CA VAL A 93 1.27 18.16 -4.18
C VAL A 93 1.21 18.54 -2.70
N ALA A 94 0.04 18.96 -2.20
CA ALA A 94 -0.13 19.36 -0.80
C ALA A 94 0.16 18.20 0.16
N PHE A 95 -0.43 17.02 -0.05
CA PHE A 95 -0.23 15.88 0.86
C PHE A 95 1.15 15.23 0.72
N SER A 96 1.74 15.19 -0.47
CA SER A 96 3.12 14.71 -0.67
C SER A 96 4.12 15.65 0.02
N THR A 97 3.92 16.97 -0.14
CA THR A 97 4.77 17.99 0.51
C THR A 97 4.59 17.98 2.02
N LEU A 98 3.35 17.84 2.51
CA LEU A 98 3.08 17.68 3.95
C LEU A 98 3.84 16.48 4.51
N THR A 99 3.79 15.35 3.83
CA THR A 99 4.50 14.12 4.24
C THR A 99 6.01 14.34 4.24
N CYS A 100 6.56 14.98 3.20
CA CYS A 100 7.97 15.36 3.13
C CYS A 100 8.38 16.24 4.31
N VAL A 101 7.60 17.29 4.60
CA VAL A 101 7.86 18.23 5.70
C VAL A 101 7.78 17.52 7.06
N GLN A 102 6.79 16.65 7.26
CA GLN A 102 6.68 15.86 8.49
C GLN A 102 7.88 14.94 8.69
N ILE A 103 8.33 14.26 7.63
CA ILE A 103 9.51 13.40 7.69
C ILE A 103 10.75 14.19 8.06
N HIS A 104 10.94 15.36 7.44
CA HIS A 104 12.11 16.20 7.69
C HIS A 104 12.11 16.82 9.09
N LEU A 105 11.00 17.45 9.48
CA LEU A 105 10.91 18.23 10.74
C LEU A 105 10.83 17.34 11.98
N TRP A 106 10.21 16.18 11.87
CA TRP A 106 10.06 15.24 13.00
C TRP A 106 11.09 14.11 12.97
N ASP A 107 12.11 14.23 12.11
CA ASP A 107 13.16 13.21 11.91
C ASP A 107 12.56 11.80 11.83
N GLN A 108 11.63 11.56 10.92
CA GLN A 108 10.95 10.26 10.78
C GLN A 108 11.62 9.39 9.72
N LEU A 109 11.31 8.09 9.71
CA LEU A 109 11.77 7.19 8.66
C LEU A 109 11.09 7.50 7.32
N TYR A 110 11.86 7.44 6.24
CA TYR A 110 11.38 7.69 4.86
C TYR A 110 10.47 6.57 4.33
N ALA A 111 10.60 5.36 4.86
CA ALA A 111 9.80 4.20 4.49
C ALA A 111 9.82 3.16 5.61
N PHE A 112 8.98 2.15 5.47
CA PHE A 112 9.04 0.96 6.30
C PHE A 112 10.37 0.22 6.07
N ASN A 113 11.19 0.11 7.12
CA ASN A 113 12.51 -0.51 7.04
C ASN A 113 12.70 -1.49 8.21
N PHE A 114 12.67 -2.80 7.91
CA PHE A 114 12.93 -3.86 8.90
C PHE A 114 14.39 -3.90 9.38
N GLY A 115 15.32 -3.21 8.72
CA GLY A 115 16.72 -3.13 9.10
C GLY A 115 17.04 -2.11 10.19
N THR A 116 16.05 -1.32 10.66
CA THR A 116 16.27 -0.39 11.77
C THR A 116 16.09 -1.09 13.13
N PHE A 117 17.07 -0.95 14.01
CA PHE A 117 16.97 -1.38 15.41
C PHE A 117 16.25 -0.35 16.29
N ASP A 118 15.97 0.84 15.77
CA ASP A 118 15.21 1.87 16.47
C ASP A 118 13.71 1.59 16.37
N THR A 119 13.22 0.80 17.32
CA THR A 119 11.81 0.36 17.38
C THR A 119 10.85 1.50 17.73
N VAL A 120 11.33 2.54 18.43
CA VAL A 120 10.52 3.72 18.79
C VAL A 120 10.26 4.53 17.53
N LYS A 121 11.33 4.89 16.80
CA LYS A 121 11.23 5.65 15.55
C LYS A 121 10.43 4.90 14.48
N LEU A 122 10.52 3.57 14.45
CA LEU A 122 9.69 2.73 13.59
C LEU A 122 8.20 2.81 13.95
N SER A 123 7.87 2.70 15.24
CA SER A 123 6.49 2.81 15.75
C SER A 123 5.89 4.20 15.48
N GLU A 124 6.68 5.26 15.63
CA GLU A 124 6.25 6.62 15.31
C GLU A 124 6.02 6.81 13.81
N ALA A 125 6.93 6.34 12.96
CA ALA A 125 6.76 6.42 11.50
C ALA A 125 5.51 5.65 11.05
N PHE A 126 5.21 4.51 11.68
CA PHE A 126 3.96 3.79 11.45
C PHE A 126 2.73 4.63 11.79
N ARG A 127 2.71 5.21 13.00
CA ARG A 127 1.61 6.00 13.53
C ARG A 127 1.41 7.32 12.78
N LEU A 128 2.46 8.00 12.37
CA LEU A 128 2.41 9.36 11.85
C LEU A 128 2.38 9.42 10.33
N ILE A 129 2.91 8.40 9.64
CA ILE A 129 3.08 8.42 8.19
C ILE A 129 2.36 7.22 7.57
N TYR A 130 2.79 6.00 7.91
CA TYR A 130 2.40 4.82 7.13
C TYR A 130 0.90 4.49 7.20
N PHE A 131 0.30 4.52 8.40
CA PHE A 131 -1.14 4.23 8.59
C PHE A 131 -2.06 5.39 8.24
N ARG A 132 -1.51 6.58 8.00
CA ARG A 132 -2.32 7.78 7.76
C ARG A 132 -2.80 7.83 6.32
N PRO A 133 -4.10 8.11 6.09
CA PRO A 133 -4.69 8.08 4.75
C PRO A 133 -4.09 9.14 3.82
N PHE A 134 -3.72 10.31 4.34
CA PHE A 134 -3.26 11.44 3.53
C PHE A 134 -2.01 11.11 2.70
N THR A 135 -1.13 10.21 3.19
CA THR A 135 0.08 9.82 2.46
C THR A 135 -0.22 9.00 1.21
N HIS A 136 -1.40 8.41 1.11
CA HIS A 136 -1.83 7.55 -0.01
C HIS A 136 -2.76 8.26 -1.00
N VAL A 137 -3.11 9.53 -0.78
CA VAL A 137 -4.06 10.25 -1.65
C VAL A 137 -3.62 10.29 -3.12
N SER A 138 -2.30 10.31 -3.38
CA SER A 138 -1.77 10.41 -4.74
C SER A 138 -2.13 9.22 -5.63
N SER A 139 -2.19 8.00 -5.10
CA SER A 139 -2.58 6.83 -5.89
C SER A 139 -4.05 6.89 -6.33
N TYR A 140 -4.94 7.40 -5.48
CA TYR A 140 -6.37 7.55 -5.82
C TYR A 140 -6.57 8.63 -6.87
N VAL A 141 -5.98 9.81 -6.66
CA VAL A 141 -6.12 10.92 -7.61
C VAL A 141 -5.59 10.53 -8.98
N LEU A 142 -4.39 9.95 -9.05
CA LEU A 142 -3.79 9.53 -10.32
C LEU A 142 -4.58 8.38 -10.96
N GLY A 143 -5.13 7.46 -10.17
CA GLY A 143 -6.03 6.41 -10.67
C GLY A 143 -7.31 6.97 -11.28
N ILE A 144 -7.98 7.92 -10.61
CA ILE A 144 -9.19 8.60 -11.12
C ILE A 144 -8.87 9.37 -12.41
N LEU A 145 -7.76 10.11 -12.43
CA LEU A 145 -7.31 10.83 -13.62
C LEU A 145 -7.05 9.87 -14.79
N CYS A 146 -6.35 8.76 -14.52
CA CYS A 146 -6.09 7.73 -15.53
C CYS A 146 -7.40 7.16 -16.08
N GLY A 147 -8.35 6.81 -15.20
CA GLY A 147 -9.67 6.29 -15.61
C GLY A 147 -10.48 7.30 -16.42
N TYR A 148 -10.48 8.57 -16.00
CA TYR A 148 -11.15 9.65 -16.74
C TYR A 148 -10.55 9.86 -18.13
N LEU A 149 -9.21 9.92 -18.24
CA LEU A 149 -8.54 10.04 -19.53
C LEU A 149 -8.80 8.82 -20.41
N ALA A 150 -8.79 7.61 -19.84
CA ALA A 150 -9.10 6.38 -20.57
C ALA A 150 -10.56 6.38 -21.08
N PHE A 151 -11.48 7.02 -20.37
CA PHE A 151 -12.88 7.15 -20.78
C PHE A 151 -13.08 8.19 -21.88
N VAL A 152 -12.58 9.43 -21.69
CA VAL A 152 -12.82 10.56 -22.60
C VAL A 152 -11.89 10.55 -23.81
N HIS A 153 -10.64 10.11 -23.63
CA HIS A 153 -9.58 10.17 -24.63
C HIS A 153 -9.13 8.79 -25.09
N LYS A 154 -10.04 7.81 -25.13
CA LYS A 154 -9.70 6.43 -25.54
C LYS A 154 -9.14 6.35 -26.97
N ASP A 155 -9.71 7.12 -27.89
CA ASP A 155 -9.44 7.07 -29.34
C ASP A 155 -8.37 8.08 -29.81
N VAL A 156 -7.73 8.81 -28.88
CA VAL A 156 -6.72 9.81 -29.25
C VAL A 156 -5.52 9.16 -29.93
N HIS A 157 -5.11 9.69 -31.08
CA HIS A 157 -3.91 9.20 -31.76
C HIS A 157 -2.65 9.69 -31.03
N ILE A 158 -1.92 8.76 -30.41
CA ILE A 158 -0.64 9.04 -29.74
C ILE A 158 0.48 8.52 -30.62
N HIS A 159 1.38 9.40 -31.05
CA HIS A 159 2.51 9.05 -31.90
C HIS A 159 3.40 7.96 -31.24
N TRP A 160 3.89 7.00 -32.03
CA TRP A 160 4.62 5.83 -31.51
C TRP A 160 5.88 6.20 -30.70
N LEU A 161 6.57 7.29 -31.06
CA LEU A 161 7.71 7.80 -30.29
C LEU A 161 7.29 8.20 -28.87
N VAL A 162 6.16 8.89 -28.73
CA VAL A 162 5.62 9.29 -27.43
C VAL A 162 5.27 8.07 -26.60
N GLN A 163 4.63 7.06 -27.21
CA GLN A 163 4.33 5.81 -26.51
C GLN A 163 5.59 5.11 -25.99
N LYS A 164 6.67 5.05 -26.79
CA LYS A 164 7.95 4.48 -26.36
C LYS A 164 8.56 5.26 -25.19
N VAL A 165 8.54 6.59 -25.25
CA VAL A 165 9.01 7.44 -24.15
C VAL A 165 8.21 7.19 -22.87
N LEU A 166 6.88 7.11 -22.97
CA LEU A 166 6.02 6.86 -21.81
C LEU A 166 6.24 5.47 -21.20
N TRP A 167 6.47 4.43 -22.03
CA TRP A 167 6.86 3.11 -21.53
C TRP A 167 8.21 3.12 -20.80
N LEU A 168 9.22 3.75 -21.40
CA LEU A 168 10.55 3.88 -20.78
C LEU A 168 10.49 4.71 -19.49
N ALA A 169 9.74 5.80 -19.49
CA ALA A 169 9.55 6.64 -18.32
C ALA A 169 8.85 5.88 -17.18
N SER A 170 7.79 5.13 -17.47
CA SER A 170 7.11 4.28 -16.49
C SER A 170 8.04 3.22 -15.90
N PHE A 171 8.81 2.53 -16.75
CA PHE A 171 9.76 1.53 -16.30
C PHE A 171 10.89 2.14 -15.46
N ALA A 172 11.46 3.27 -15.90
CA ALA A 172 12.51 3.99 -15.19
C ALA A 172 12.03 4.53 -13.83
N LEU A 173 10.81 5.08 -13.76
CA LEU A 173 10.22 5.55 -12.50
C LEU A 173 9.96 4.40 -11.54
N GLY A 174 9.38 3.29 -12.02
CA GLY A 174 9.09 2.12 -11.17
C GLY A 174 10.37 1.49 -10.62
N THR A 175 11.39 1.31 -11.47
CA THR A 175 12.71 0.80 -11.04
C THR A 175 13.43 1.76 -10.11
N PHE A 176 13.40 3.07 -10.38
CA PHE A 176 13.97 4.09 -9.50
C PHE A 176 13.36 4.01 -8.10
N VAL A 177 12.03 4.01 -7.97
CA VAL A 177 11.35 3.95 -6.67
C VAL A 177 11.76 2.72 -5.87
N ILE A 178 11.88 1.56 -6.52
CA ILE A 178 12.28 0.31 -5.83
C ILE A 178 13.76 0.35 -5.42
N PHE A 179 14.66 0.65 -6.37
CA PHE A 179 16.09 0.40 -6.19
C PHE A 179 16.86 1.57 -5.56
N VAL A 180 16.33 2.79 -5.53
CA VAL A 180 17.01 3.93 -4.87
C VAL A 180 17.25 3.66 -3.37
N THR A 181 16.40 2.84 -2.75
CA THR A 181 16.50 2.48 -1.33
C THR A 181 17.45 1.32 -1.03
N TYR A 182 17.92 0.60 -2.06
CA TYR A 182 18.84 -0.53 -1.90
C TYR A 182 20.10 -0.20 -1.07
N PRO A 183 20.89 0.84 -1.42
CA PRO A 183 22.05 1.22 -0.62
C PRO A 183 21.67 1.59 0.83
N TRP A 184 20.51 2.22 1.02
CA TRP A 184 20.02 2.65 2.33
C TRP A 184 19.69 1.45 3.23
N ASN A 185 19.15 0.38 2.64
CA ASN A 185 18.89 -0.87 3.33
C ASN A 185 20.17 -1.68 3.61
N ASN A 186 21.25 -1.43 2.86
CA ASN A 186 22.59 -1.98 3.10
C ASN A 186 23.45 -1.12 4.05
N GLY A 187 22.86 -0.13 4.72
CA GLY A 187 23.51 0.62 5.80
C GLY A 187 23.99 2.03 5.42
N THR A 188 24.01 2.41 4.14
CA THR A 188 24.35 3.78 3.73
C THR A 188 23.10 4.66 3.79
N LYS A 189 22.75 5.12 5.00
CA LYS A 189 21.53 5.91 5.24
C LYS A 189 21.54 7.21 4.42
N PRO A 190 20.39 7.62 3.85
CA PRO A 190 20.28 8.91 3.18
C PRO A 190 20.36 10.06 4.19
N ASP A 191 20.74 11.25 3.71
CA ASP A 191 20.57 12.47 4.50
C ASP A 191 19.08 12.80 4.70
N GLY A 192 18.77 13.66 5.68
CA GLY A 192 17.40 13.98 6.06
C GLY A 192 16.56 14.64 4.96
N VAL A 193 17.18 15.32 3.99
CA VAL A 193 16.45 15.93 2.85
C VAL A 193 16.12 14.86 1.83
N THR A 194 17.08 14.01 1.47
CA THR A 194 16.86 12.87 0.56
C THR A 194 15.81 11.91 1.11
N ALA A 195 15.88 11.59 2.40
CA ALA A 195 14.90 10.77 3.10
C ALA A 195 13.49 11.38 3.03
N ALA A 196 13.37 12.69 3.28
CA ALA A 196 12.11 13.40 3.24
C ALA A 196 11.49 13.47 1.84
N LEU A 197 12.30 13.80 0.83
CA LEU A 197 11.87 13.84 -0.56
C LEU A 197 11.38 12.47 -1.03
N TYR A 198 12.15 11.41 -0.75
CA TYR A 198 11.72 10.06 -1.08
C TYR A 198 10.45 9.68 -0.32
N GLY A 199 10.42 9.85 1.00
CA GLY A 199 9.27 9.45 1.81
C GLY A 199 7.98 10.20 1.47
N GLY A 200 8.08 11.47 1.07
CA GLY A 200 6.93 12.27 0.62
C GLY A 200 6.44 11.95 -0.79
N PHE A 201 7.33 11.61 -1.73
CA PHE A 201 6.98 11.52 -3.16
C PHE A 201 7.02 10.12 -3.76
N HIS A 202 7.62 9.11 -3.11
CA HIS A 202 7.76 7.77 -3.71
C HIS A 202 6.42 7.12 -4.08
N ARG A 203 5.37 7.30 -3.28
CA ARG A 203 4.00 6.80 -3.59
C ARG A 203 3.42 7.47 -4.84
N THR A 204 3.67 8.77 -4.98
CA THR A 204 3.26 9.54 -6.17
C THR A 204 4.03 9.10 -7.40
N LEU A 205 5.35 8.92 -7.30
CA LEU A 205 6.20 8.42 -8.38
C LEU A 205 5.80 7.00 -8.80
N TRP A 206 5.46 6.12 -7.84
CA TRP A 206 4.94 4.79 -8.11
C TRP A 206 3.62 4.84 -8.86
N ALA A 207 2.68 5.67 -8.41
CA ALA A 207 1.40 5.85 -9.09
C ALA A 207 1.57 6.41 -10.52
N LEU A 208 2.52 7.33 -10.74
CA LEU A 208 2.89 7.81 -12.08
C LEU A 208 3.52 6.71 -12.94
N ALA A 209 4.37 5.85 -12.36
CA ALA A 209 4.93 4.71 -13.05
C ALA A 209 3.84 3.76 -13.57
N CYS A 210 2.78 3.54 -12.78
CA CYS A 210 1.62 2.72 -13.16
C CYS A 210 0.62 3.43 -14.08
N PHE A 211 0.67 4.76 -14.21
CA PHE A 211 -0.32 5.55 -14.95
C PHE A 211 -0.39 5.18 -16.42
N TRP A 212 0.74 5.28 -17.15
CA TRP A 212 0.78 4.98 -18.58
C TRP A 212 0.46 3.51 -18.90
N PRO A 213 1.04 2.50 -18.22
CA PRO A 213 0.69 1.10 -18.44
C PRO A 213 -0.82 0.84 -18.29
N SER A 214 -1.45 1.43 -17.27
CA SER A 214 -2.89 1.31 -17.03
C SER A 214 -3.71 1.94 -18.15
N TYR A 215 -3.41 3.19 -18.51
CA TYR A 215 -4.08 3.89 -19.62
C TYR A 215 -3.88 3.16 -20.96
N ALA A 216 -2.65 2.72 -21.26
CA ALA A 216 -2.32 2.01 -22.48
C ALA A 216 -3.07 0.67 -22.57
N CYS A 217 -3.13 -0.11 -21.49
CA CYS A 217 -3.90 -1.35 -21.46
C CYS A 217 -5.40 -1.10 -21.62
N ALA A 218 -5.96 -0.10 -20.91
CA ALA A 218 -7.38 0.23 -20.98
C ALA A 218 -7.83 0.72 -22.36
N THR A 219 -6.91 1.26 -23.16
CA THR A 219 -7.22 1.89 -24.45
C THR A 219 -6.66 1.13 -25.65
N GLY A 220 -6.28 -0.14 -25.47
CA GLY A 220 -5.83 -1.03 -26.57
C GLY A 220 -4.37 -0.81 -27.03
N ARG A 221 -3.59 0.01 -26.34
CA ARG A 221 -2.17 0.31 -26.61
C ARG A 221 -1.20 -0.51 -25.75
N GLY A 222 -1.71 -1.44 -24.95
CA GLY A 222 -0.92 -2.23 -23.98
C GLY A 222 -0.07 -3.35 -24.59
N GLY A 223 -0.31 -3.74 -25.85
CA GLY A 223 0.50 -4.75 -26.54
C GLY A 223 0.62 -6.07 -25.77
N LEU A 224 1.85 -6.51 -25.51
CA LEU A 224 2.14 -7.73 -24.75
C LEU A 224 1.67 -7.66 -23.30
N LEU A 225 1.80 -6.50 -22.65
CA LEU A 225 1.38 -6.34 -21.26
C LEU A 225 -0.13 -6.57 -21.12
N TYR A 226 -0.92 -5.98 -22.03
CA TYR A 226 -2.37 -6.21 -22.04
C TYR A 226 -2.71 -7.70 -22.21
N LYS A 227 -2.07 -8.40 -23.17
CA LYS A 227 -2.31 -9.83 -23.40
C LYS A 227 -1.98 -10.70 -22.18
N PHE A 228 -0.91 -10.37 -21.46
CA PHE A 228 -0.55 -11.06 -20.23
C PHE A 228 -1.57 -10.78 -19.12
N LEU A 229 -1.87 -9.50 -18.84
CA LEU A 229 -2.77 -9.11 -17.77
C LEU A 229 -4.24 -9.52 -18.00
N SER A 230 -4.66 -9.72 -19.26
CA SER A 230 -6.00 -10.19 -19.61
C SER A 230 -6.11 -11.72 -19.65
N TRP A 231 -5.09 -12.46 -19.22
CA TRP A 231 -5.13 -13.91 -19.21
C TRP A 231 -6.19 -14.43 -18.23
N ASN A 232 -7.03 -15.37 -18.68
CA ASN A 232 -8.11 -15.98 -17.87
C ASN A 232 -7.64 -16.56 -16.54
N LEU A 233 -6.35 -16.93 -16.41
CA LEU A 233 -5.77 -17.36 -15.14
C LEU A 233 -5.94 -16.30 -14.04
N PHE A 234 -5.85 -15.02 -14.38
CA PHE A 234 -5.96 -13.92 -13.42
C PHE A 234 -7.41 -13.57 -13.06
N LEU A 235 -8.40 -14.10 -13.78
CA LEU A 235 -9.80 -13.80 -13.52
C LEU A 235 -10.26 -14.22 -12.11
N PRO A 236 -10.08 -15.49 -11.67
CA PRO A 236 -10.41 -15.88 -10.29
C PRO A 236 -9.53 -15.15 -9.27
N LEU A 237 -8.24 -14.95 -9.55
CA LEU A 237 -7.35 -14.23 -8.64
C LEU A 237 -7.81 -12.79 -8.41
N SER A 238 -8.25 -12.09 -9.46
CA SER A 238 -8.72 -10.70 -9.38
C SER A 238 -9.92 -10.56 -8.45
N GLN A 239 -10.85 -11.52 -8.47
CA GLN A 239 -12.05 -11.53 -7.64
C GLN A 239 -11.73 -11.88 -6.17
N LEU A 240 -10.72 -12.72 -5.94
CA LEU A 240 -10.30 -13.13 -4.60
C LEU A 240 -9.32 -12.16 -3.94
N THR A 241 -8.78 -11.17 -4.65
CA THR A 241 -7.75 -10.24 -4.11
C THR A 241 -8.10 -9.65 -2.75
N TYR A 242 -9.36 -9.24 -2.54
CA TYR A 242 -9.80 -8.72 -1.25
C TYR A 242 -9.85 -9.79 -0.16
N CYS A 243 -10.39 -10.99 -0.47
CA CYS A 243 -10.39 -12.11 0.47
C CYS A 243 -8.96 -12.54 0.85
N ILE A 244 -8.07 -12.64 -0.13
CA ILE A 244 -6.64 -12.89 0.06
C ILE A 244 -6.04 -11.81 0.97
N TYR A 245 -6.37 -10.53 0.75
CA TYR A 245 -5.94 -9.44 1.61
C TYR A 245 -6.45 -9.58 3.05
N LEU A 246 -7.67 -10.04 3.28
CA LEU A 246 -8.14 -10.25 4.65
C LEU A 246 -7.41 -11.42 5.32
N VAL A 247 -7.15 -12.50 4.59
CA VAL A 247 -6.59 -13.72 5.18
C VAL A 247 -5.06 -13.69 5.32
N HIS A 248 -4.33 -12.98 4.45
CA HIS A 248 -2.86 -13.03 4.44
C HIS A 248 -2.22 -12.62 5.76
N GLY A 249 -2.81 -11.63 6.45
CA GLY A 249 -2.35 -11.22 7.77
C GLY A 249 -2.35 -12.42 8.72
N LEU A 250 -3.46 -13.14 8.81
CA LEU A 250 -3.59 -14.31 9.68
C LEU A 250 -2.57 -15.38 9.37
N VAL A 251 -2.40 -15.71 8.08
CA VAL A 251 -1.43 -16.72 7.64
C VAL A 251 -0.01 -16.32 8.05
N PHE A 252 0.36 -15.05 7.79
CA PHE A 252 1.65 -14.50 8.16
C PHE A 252 1.90 -14.57 9.67
N TYR A 253 0.95 -14.11 10.48
CA TYR A 253 1.13 -14.07 11.93
C TYR A 253 1.05 -15.46 12.59
N LEU A 254 0.19 -16.36 12.12
CA LEU A 254 0.18 -17.77 12.55
C LEU A 254 1.55 -18.42 12.36
N ARG A 255 2.16 -18.17 11.19
CA ARG A 255 3.51 -18.62 10.90
C ARG A 255 4.51 -17.99 11.86
N SER A 256 4.45 -16.67 12.06
CA SER A 256 5.35 -15.94 12.97
C SER A 256 5.27 -16.43 14.42
N MET A 257 4.08 -16.72 14.95
CA MET A 257 3.90 -17.29 16.30
C MET A 257 4.55 -18.66 16.46
N ARG A 258 4.60 -19.47 15.39
CA ARG A 258 5.13 -20.83 15.42
C ARG A 258 6.64 -20.90 15.16
N VAL A 259 7.29 -19.80 14.79
CA VAL A 259 8.75 -19.77 14.60
C VAL A 259 9.44 -20.02 15.94
N ARG A 260 10.29 -21.05 16.01
CA ARG A 260 11.04 -21.42 17.23
C ARG A 260 12.54 -21.18 17.14
N THR A 261 13.03 -20.80 15.96
CA THR A 261 14.44 -20.57 15.67
C THR A 261 14.64 -19.17 15.15
N LEU A 262 15.85 -18.64 15.34
CA LEU A 262 16.24 -17.39 14.69
C LEU A 262 16.19 -17.56 13.17
N ILE A 263 15.67 -16.54 12.49
CA ILE A 263 15.55 -16.52 11.03
C ILE A 263 16.40 -15.37 10.54
N GLN A 264 17.33 -15.68 9.65
CA GLN A 264 18.01 -14.67 8.86
C GLN A 264 17.04 -14.19 7.76
N MET A 265 16.73 -12.89 7.76
CA MET A 265 15.82 -12.28 6.80
C MET A 265 16.54 -11.96 5.48
N ASP A 266 17.15 -12.95 4.85
CA ASP A 266 17.75 -12.78 3.53
C ASP A 266 16.67 -12.64 2.42
N GLU A 267 17.10 -12.18 1.25
CA GLU A 267 16.21 -11.89 0.11
C GLU A 267 15.43 -13.12 -0.37
N LEU A 268 16.09 -14.29 -0.41
CA LEU A 268 15.46 -15.54 -0.86
C LEU A 268 14.44 -16.01 0.17
N PHE A 269 14.77 -15.94 1.46
CA PHE A 269 13.85 -16.27 2.53
C PHE A 269 12.59 -15.38 2.49
N GLN A 270 12.76 -14.06 2.33
CA GLN A 270 11.63 -13.13 2.22
C GLN A 270 10.76 -13.42 1.00
N PHE A 271 11.37 -13.74 -0.16
CA PHE A 271 10.65 -14.12 -1.36
C PHE A 271 9.83 -15.41 -1.15
N LEU A 272 10.46 -16.46 -0.62
CA LEU A 272 9.79 -17.73 -0.34
C LEU A 272 8.66 -17.57 0.70
N LEU A 273 8.88 -16.74 1.72
CA LEU A 273 7.85 -16.41 2.70
C LEU A 273 6.66 -15.70 2.05
N ALA A 274 6.91 -14.71 1.20
CA ALA A 274 5.85 -13.98 0.51
C ALA A 274 5.04 -14.91 -0.42
N VAL A 275 5.71 -15.75 -1.21
CA VAL A 275 5.06 -16.75 -2.07
C VAL A 275 4.25 -17.74 -1.23
N GLY A 276 4.84 -18.28 -0.16
CA GLY A 276 4.15 -19.23 0.72
C GLY A 276 2.91 -18.64 1.39
N VAL A 277 3.01 -17.43 1.95
CA VAL A 277 1.87 -16.72 2.54
C VAL A 277 0.80 -16.48 1.48
N PHE A 278 1.18 -16.01 0.28
CA PHE A 278 0.24 -15.76 -0.81
C PHE A 278 -0.49 -17.04 -1.25
N THR A 279 0.23 -18.13 -1.50
CA THR A 279 -0.36 -19.41 -1.93
C THR A 279 -1.32 -19.98 -0.88
N VAL A 280 -0.94 -19.96 0.40
CA VAL A 280 -1.83 -20.43 1.48
C VAL A 280 -3.04 -19.52 1.62
N SER A 281 -2.89 -18.21 1.44
CA SER A 281 -4.00 -17.27 1.51
C SER A 281 -5.02 -17.48 0.40
N ILE A 282 -4.60 -17.87 -0.81
CA ILE A 282 -5.51 -18.24 -1.91
C ILE A 282 -6.42 -19.41 -1.51
N PHE A 283 -5.90 -20.41 -0.80
CA PHE A 283 -6.68 -21.57 -0.40
C PHE A 283 -7.82 -21.23 0.58
N PHE A 284 -7.62 -20.19 1.40
CA PHE A 284 -8.58 -19.76 2.42
C PHE A 284 -9.44 -18.55 2.00
N ALA A 285 -9.19 -17.99 0.82
CA ALA A 285 -9.88 -16.83 0.27
C ALA A 285 -11.15 -17.24 -0.50
#